data_AF-A0A533Z5Q3-F1
#
_entry.id   AF-A0A533Z5Q3-F1
#
_cell.length_a   1.000
_cell.length_b   1.000
_cell.length_c   1.000
_cell.angle_alpha   90.00
_cell.angle_beta   90.00
_cell.angle_gamma   90.00
#
_symmetry.space_group_name_H-M   'P 1'
#
loop_
_entity.id
_entity.type
_entity.pdbx_description
1 polymer ?
#
loop_
_entity_poly.entity_id
_entity_poly.type
_entity_poly.pdbx_seq_one_letter_code
_entity_poly.pdbx_strand_id
1 'polypeptide(L)'
;MKIVLDIETVQHSKEEWAALKGVGLLAADDLLNAGDAAEQDREYEKSCFDPTFCRIVCIGALFFTDTMEPQEATAWYGSNEKELLRQFWERMKIVRPTLFVTHNGLSFDLPFLKNRSIVHQVKPPFDINLAKFRTDPVFDTMSVWSNWEMRGRVKLDVLARVLNTETKSGSGKQVADMWSAGQGKEIAEYCLQDCYVTYACYSRMSYREPMPSERVLAKKDLIELNDQAFG
;
A
#
# COMPACT_ATOMS: atom_id res chain seq x y z
N MET A 1 -9.15 18.68 2.83
CA MET A 1 -8.01 18.20 2.00
C MET A 1 -8.34 16.78 1.56
N LYS A 2 -7.97 16.42 0.33
CA LYS A 2 -8.16 15.07 -0.21
C LYS A 2 -6.81 14.40 -0.37
N ILE A 3 -6.74 13.11 -0.13
CA ILE A 3 -5.50 12.35 -0.30
C ILE A 3 -5.70 11.16 -1.22
N VAL A 4 -4.65 10.79 -1.95
CA VAL A 4 -4.58 9.54 -2.70
C VAL A 4 -3.48 8.71 -2.08
N LEU A 5 -3.76 7.46 -1.75
CA LEU A 5 -2.92 6.61 -0.91
C LEU A 5 -2.71 5.25 -1.56
N ASP A 6 -1.48 4.76 -1.43
CA ASP A 6 -1.06 3.40 -1.78
C ASP A 6 0.03 2.96 -0.78
N ILE A 7 0.14 1.65 -0.52
CA ILE A 7 1.20 1.08 0.33
C ILE A 7 1.93 -0.06 -0.37
N GLU A 8 3.20 -0.22 -0.02
CA GLU A 8 3.99 -1.38 -0.41
C GLU A 8 4.37 -2.22 0.80
N THR A 9 4.22 -3.53 0.64
CA THR A 9 4.40 -4.51 1.71
C THR A 9 5.35 -5.61 1.28
N VAL A 10 6.13 -6.11 2.24
CA VAL A 10 6.95 -7.31 2.05
C VAL A 10 6.56 -8.36 3.08
N GLN A 11 6.67 -9.61 2.67
CA GLN A 11 6.45 -10.73 3.56
C GLN A 11 7.57 -10.83 4.59
N HIS A 12 7.20 -11.20 5.82
CA HIS A 12 8.14 -11.61 6.85
C HIS A 12 8.95 -12.83 6.37
N SER A 13 10.14 -13.04 6.94
CA SER A 13 10.91 -14.25 6.59
C SER A 13 10.13 -15.51 6.96
N LYS A 14 10.47 -16.66 6.36
CA LYS A 14 9.78 -17.92 6.67
C LYS A 14 9.92 -18.29 8.16
N GLU A 15 11.05 -17.93 8.78
CA GLU A 15 11.30 -18.09 10.21
C GLU A 15 10.37 -17.21 11.06
N GLU A 16 10.26 -15.92 10.73
CA GLU A 16 9.35 -14.98 11.40
C GLU A 16 7.88 -15.43 11.23
N TRP A 17 7.49 -15.85 10.03
CA TRP A 17 6.17 -16.38 9.74
C TRP A 17 5.85 -17.63 10.57
N ALA A 18 6.77 -18.59 10.65
CA ALA A 18 6.59 -19.82 11.41
C ALA A 18 6.45 -19.53 12.91
N ALA A 19 7.27 -18.59 13.43
CA ALA A 19 7.17 -18.12 14.80
C ALA A 19 5.81 -17.48 15.11
N LEU A 20 5.29 -16.64 14.21
CA LEU A 20 3.97 -16.01 14.35
C LEU A 20 2.82 -17.03 14.26
N LYS A 21 2.96 -18.06 13.42
CA LYS A 21 2.00 -19.17 13.30
C LYS A 21 2.09 -20.16 14.46
N GLY A 22 3.15 -20.13 15.27
CA GLY A 22 3.39 -21.09 16.34
C GLY A 22 3.74 -22.49 15.82
N VAL A 23 4.33 -22.59 14.63
CA VAL A 23 4.72 -23.86 13.99
C VAL A 23 6.24 -23.98 13.90
N GLY A 24 6.75 -25.21 13.96
CA GLY A 24 8.16 -25.49 13.67
C GLY A 24 8.42 -25.40 12.16
N LEU A 25 9.64 -25.05 11.77
CA LEU A 25 10.06 -25.16 10.37
C LEU A 25 10.35 -26.62 10.02
N LEU A 26 9.69 -27.10 8.97
CA LEU A 26 9.96 -28.42 8.42
C LEU A 26 11.00 -28.31 7.31
N ALA A 27 12.02 -29.18 7.36
CA ALA A 27 12.98 -29.33 6.27
C ALA A 27 12.41 -30.32 5.25
N ALA A 28 12.51 -29.99 3.97
CA ALA A 28 12.07 -30.87 2.87
C ALA A 28 12.93 -32.15 2.74
N ASP A 29 14.09 -32.15 3.41
CA ASP A 29 15.14 -33.15 3.36
C ASP A 29 14.74 -34.47 4.05
N ASP A 30 13.68 -34.43 4.89
CA ASP A 30 13.11 -35.61 5.54
C ASP A 30 11.94 -36.16 4.71
N LEU A 31 12.14 -37.31 4.07
CA LEU A 31 11.14 -38.00 3.24
C LEU A 31 9.81 -38.26 3.98
N LEU A 32 9.83 -38.36 5.31
CA LEU A 32 8.62 -38.55 6.12
C LEU A 32 7.77 -37.27 6.22
N ASN A 33 8.41 -36.09 6.10
CA ASN A 33 7.80 -34.78 6.30
C ASN A 33 7.68 -33.95 5.01
N ALA A 34 8.12 -34.48 3.86
CA ALA A 34 8.12 -33.76 2.59
C ALA A 34 6.73 -33.24 2.17
N GLY A 35 5.67 -33.98 2.47
CA GLY A 35 4.28 -33.55 2.21
C GLY A 35 3.88 -32.36 3.06
N ASP A 36 4.23 -32.38 4.34
CA ASP A 36 3.92 -31.33 5.30
C ASP A 36 4.75 -30.06 5.05
N ALA A 37 6.03 -30.22 4.67
CA ALA A 37 6.90 -29.11 4.26
C ALA A 37 6.35 -28.39 3.02
N ALA A 38 5.86 -29.14 2.03
CA ALA A 38 5.25 -28.56 0.83
C ALA A 38 3.93 -27.84 1.12
N GLU A 39 3.14 -28.31 2.09
CA GLU A 39 1.95 -27.56 2.54
C GLU A 39 2.36 -26.29 3.29
N GLN A 40 3.39 -26.36 4.14
CA GLN A 40 3.93 -25.21 4.85
C GLN A 40 4.40 -24.12 3.87
N ASP A 41 5.07 -24.49 2.77
CA ASP A 41 5.46 -23.56 1.70
C ASP A 41 4.24 -22.90 1.04
N ARG A 42 3.20 -23.68 0.74
CA ARG A 42 1.94 -23.13 0.18
C ARG A 42 1.24 -22.18 1.14
N GLU A 43 1.23 -22.49 2.44
CA GLU A 43 0.66 -21.58 3.45
C GLU A 43 1.46 -20.29 3.57
N TYR A 44 2.78 -20.40 3.55
CA TYR A 44 3.67 -19.24 3.52
C TYR A 44 3.36 -18.38 2.28
N GLU A 45 3.40 -18.93 1.06
CA GLU A 45 3.10 -18.18 -0.17
C GLU A 45 1.72 -17.49 -0.14
N LYS A 46 0.68 -18.15 0.40
CA LYS A 46 -0.67 -17.56 0.52
C LYS A 46 -0.73 -16.36 1.46
N SER A 47 0.23 -16.20 2.36
CA SER A 47 0.25 -15.13 3.36
C SER A 47 0.89 -13.81 2.89
N CYS A 48 1.32 -13.72 1.62
CA CYS A 48 2.03 -12.56 1.06
C CYS A 48 1.25 -11.22 1.03
N PHE A 49 -0.04 -11.21 1.38
CA PHE A 49 -0.86 -10.00 1.51
C PHE A 49 -1.61 -9.92 2.86
N ASP A 50 -1.20 -10.72 3.84
CA ASP A 50 -1.80 -10.73 5.18
C ASP A 50 -1.01 -9.79 6.11
N PRO A 51 -1.63 -8.78 6.73
CA PRO A 51 -0.95 -7.86 7.65
C PRO A 51 -0.39 -8.53 8.91
N THR A 52 -0.78 -9.78 9.20
CA THR A 52 -0.18 -10.60 10.26
C THR A 52 1.22 -11.05 9.87
N PHE A 53 1.44 -11.38 8.59
CA PHE A 53 2.63 -12.06 8.07
C PHE A 53 3.46 -11.19 7.13
N CYS A 54 3.07 -9.94 6.95
CA CYS A 54 3.77 -8.96 6.15
C CYS A 54 3.98 -7.67 6.94
N ARG A 55 4.96 -6.87 6.50
CA ARG A 55 5.26 -5.54 7.01
C ARG A 55 5.13 -4.49 5.90
N ILE A 56 4.82 -3.27 6.29
CA ILE A 56 4.81 -2.11 5.40
C ILE A 56 6.25 -1.62 5.24
N VAL A 57 6.69 -1.45 4.00
CA VAL A 57 8.02 -0.89 3.65
C VAL A 57 7.93 0.47 2.96
N CYS A 58 6.75 0.82 2.43
CA CYS A 58 6.48 2.16 1.91
C CYS A 58 5.00 2.54 2.11
N ILE A 59 4.77 3.82 2.42
CA ILE A 59 3.46 4.47 2.30
C ILE A 59 3.63 5.66 1.36
N GLY A 60 2.95 5.63 0.22
CA GLY A 60 2.86 6.75 -0.72
C GLY A 60 1.59 7.56 -0.50
N ALA A 61 1.71 8.88 -0.50
CA ALA A 61 0.56 9.77 -0.40
C ALA A 61 0.69 11.01 -1.28
N LEU A 62 -0.37 11.30 -2.04
CA LEU A 62 -0.55 12.56 -2.74
C LEU A 62 -1.60 13.40 -2.02
N PHE A 63 -1.30 14.66 -1.80
CA PHE A 63 -2.16 15.60 -1.08
C PHE A 63 -2.72 16.65 -2.03
N PHE A 64 -4.03 16.86 -1.95
CA PHE A 64 -4.74 17.81 -2.78
C PHE A 64 -5.65 18.71 -1.97
N THR A 65 -5.83 19.95 -2.40
CA THR A 65 -6.92 20.80 -1.88
C THR A 65 -8.28 20.15 -2.14
N ASP A 66 -9.34 20.69 -1.54
CA ASP A 66 -10.70 20.18 -1.80
C ASP A 66 -11.14 20.36 -3.27
N THR A 67 -10.51 21.30 -3.98
CA THR A 67 -10.68 21.53 -5.43
C THR A 67 -9.79 20.65 -6.31
N MET A 68 -9.06 19.69 -5.72
CA MET A 68 -8.10 18.80 -6.40
C MET A 68 -6.83 19.50 -6.94
N GLU A 69 -6.43 20.64 -6.39
CA GLU A 69 -5.11 21.23 -6.72
C GLU A 69 -4.00 20.48 -5.94
N PRO A 70 -2.91 20.01 -6.60
CA PRO A 70 -1.84 19.28 -5.94
C PRO A 70 -1.13 20.17 -4.92
N GLN A 71 -0.79 19.60 -3.77
CA GLN A 71 -0.09 20.30 -2.69
C GLN A 71 1.26 19.66 -2.39
N GLU A 72 1.30 18.33 -2.33
CA GLU A 72 2.46 17.56 -1.90
C GLU A 72 2.38 16.14 -2.43
N ALA A 73 3.53 15.54 -2.70
CA ALA A 73 3.70 14.12 -2.96
C ALA A 73 4.77 13.58 -2.02
N THR A 74 4.39 12.68 -1.10
CA THR A 74 5.30 12.20 -0.05
C THR A 74 5.27 10.69 0.04
N ALA A 75 6.44 10.07 0.12
CA ALA A 75 6.58 8.67 0.42
C ALA A 75 7.47 8.47 1.66
N TRP A 76 6.93 7.79 2.66
CA TRP A 76 7.73 7.29 3.79
C TRP A 76 8.11 5.86 3.49
N TYR A 77 9.40 5.54 3.52
CA TYR A 77 9.90 4.20 3.21
C TYR A 77 11.06 3.82 4.11
N GLY A 78 11.32 2.53 4.27
CA GLY A 78 12.46 2.04 5.05
C GLY A 78 12.10 0.90 6.00
N SER A 79 13.10 0.42 6.74
CA SER A 79 12.96 -0.78 7.56
C SER A 79 12.23 -0.55 8.88
N ASN A 80 12.16 0.69 9.37
CA ASN A 80 11.51 1.05 10.63
C ASN A 80 10.02 1.32 10.42
N GLU A 81 9.23 0.25 10.30
CA GLU A 81 7.79 0.31 10.08
C GLU A 81 7.05 1.14 11.15
N LYS A 82 7.50 1.10 12.41
CA LYS A 82 6.89 1.86 13.50
C LYS A 82 7.03 3.36 13.28
N GLU A 83 8.23 3.82 12.93
CA GLU A 83 8.51 5.23 12.67
C GLU A 83 7.79 5.70 11.40
N LEU A 84 7.74 4.84 10.38
CA LEU A 84 6.99 5.04 9.15
C LEU A 84 5.51 5.32 9.45
N LEU A 85 4.86 4.43 10.21
CA LEU A 85 3.47 4.62 10.65
C LEU A 85 3.29 5.89 11.48
N ARG A 86 4.23 6.19 12.40
CA ARG A 86 4.16 7.37 13.27
C ARG A 86 4.17 8.65 12.45
N GLN A 87 5.10 8.79 11.50
CA GLN A 87 5.20 10.00 10.67
C GLN A 87 4.00 10.17 9.74
N PHE A 88 3.55 9.08 9.12
CA PHE A 88 2.33 9.09 8.31
C PHE A 88 1.12 9.59 9.13
N TRP A 89 0.90 9.03 10.32
CA TRP A 89 -0.23 9.42 11.16
C TRP A 89 -0.13 10.84 11.73
N GLU A 90 1.07 11.33 12.07
CA GLU A 90 1.27 12.74 12.43
C GLU A 90 0.97 13.67 11.25
N ARG A 91 1.33 13.29 10.01
CA ARG A 91 0.92 14.05 8.81
C ARG A 91 -0.59 14.06 8.66
N MET A 92 -1.26 12.91 8.81
CA MET A 92 -2.73 12.81 8.73
C MET A 92 -3.43 13.66 9.80
N LYS A 93 -2.87 13.76 11.00
CA LYS A 93 -3.40 14.59 12.10
C LYS A 93 -3.40 16.09 11.77
N ILE A 94 -2.38 16.55 11.04
CA ILE A 94 -2.26 17.94 10.58
C ILE A 94 -3.22 18.18 9.41
N VAL A 95 -3.19 17.30 8.41
CA VAL A 95 -3.94 17.46 7.16
C VAL A 95 -5.44 17.29 7.35
N ARG A 96 -5.86 16.38 8.23
CA ARG A 96 -7.25 15.96 8.45
C ARG A 96 -8.00 15.71 7.13
N PRO A 97 -7.65 14.64 6.40
CA PRO A 97 -8.27 14.33 5.12
C PRO A 97 -9.79 14.17 5.24
N THR A 98 -10.52 14.76 4.31
CA THR A 98 -11.97 14.57 4.15
C THR A 98 -12.30 13.42 3.21
N LEU A 99 -11.34 13.03 2.36
CA LEU A 99 -11.49 11.93 1.42
C LEU A 99 -10.15 11.22 1.22
N PHE A 100 -10.19 9.89 1.28
CA PHE A 100 -9.11 8.99 0.87
C PHE A 100 -9.50 8.39 -0.48
N VAL A 101 -8.64 8.53 -1.47
CA VAL A 101 -8.78 7.88 -2.78
C VAL A 101 -7.76 6.75 -2.85
N THR A 102 -8.21 5.55 -3.19
CA THR A 102 -7.35 4.37 -3.25
C THR A 102 -7.71 3.50 -4.45
N HIS A 103 -6.90 2.47 -4.72
CA HIS A 103 -7.27 1.39 -5.63
C HIS A 103 -7.21 0.06 -4.87
N ASN A 104 -8.36 -0.53 -4.56
CA ASN A 104 -8.47 -1.70 -3.66
C ASN A 104 -8.11 -1.44 -2.18
N GLY A 105 -7.92 -0.19 -1.76
CA GLY A 105 -7.54 0.15 -0.40
C GLY A 105 -8.58 -0.14 0.67
N LEU A 106 -9.87 -0.34 0.33
CA LEU A 106 -10.86 -0.84 1.29
C LEU A 106 -10.66 -2.33 1.62
N SER A 107 -10.02 -3.09 0.73
CA SER A 107 -9.74 -4.52 0.95
C SER A 107 -8.28 -4.81 1.25
N PHE A 108 -7.39 -3.80 1.14
CA PHE A 108 -5.96 -3.95 1.35
C PHE A 108 -5.39 -2.80 2.20
N ASP A 109 -5.04 -1.66 1.60
CA ASP A 109 -4.22 -0.60 2.19
C ASP A 109 -4.68 -0.11 3.57
N LEU A 110 -5.95 0.29 3.70
CA LEU A 110 -6.46 0.91 4.92
C LEU A 110 -6.63 -0.11 6.07
N PRO A 111 -7.23 -1.30 5.86
CA PRO A 111 -7.18 -2.38 6.85
C PRO A 111 -5.75 -2.75 7.26
N PHE A 112 -4.83 -2.82 6.29
CA PHE A 112 -3.44 -3.20 6.53
C PHE A 112 -2.74 -2.18 7.41
N LEU A 113 -2.87 -0.88 7.08
CA LEU A 113 -2.38 0.22 7.91
C LEU A 113 -2.96 0.16 9.33
N LYS A 114 -4.26 -0.08 9.48
CA LYS A 114 -4.90 -0.20 10.80
C LYS A 114 -4.33 -1.37 11.61
N ASN A 115 -4.17 -2.53 10.99
CA ASN A 115 -3.63 -3.72 11.65
C ASN A 115 -2.17 -3.52 12.06
N ARG A 116 -1.31 -3.01 11.16
CA ARG A 116 0.10 -2.74 11.48
C ARG A 116 0.28 -1.63 12.49
N SER A 117 -0.60 -0.64 12.51
CA SER A 117 -0.69 0.38 13.56
C SER A 117 -0.97 -0.24 14.93
N ILE A 118 -1.86 -1.23 15.01
CA ILE A 118 -2.12 -1.99 16.24
C ILE A 118 -0.89 -2.81 16.64
N VAL A 119 -0.27 -3.54 15.70
CA VAL A 119 0.95 -4.33 15.95
C VAL A 119 2.06 -3.46 16.57
N HIS A 120 2.28 -2.26 16.03
CA HIS A 120 3.32 -1.34 16.50
C HIS A 120 2.90 -0.38 17.62
N GLN A 121 1.66 -0.48 18.09
CA GLN A 121 1.06 0.42 19.09
C GLN A 121 1.15 1.90 18.69
N VAL A 122 1.02 2.19 17.39
CA VAL A 122 0.93 3.55 16.85
C VAL A 122 -0.54 3.88 16.66
N LYS A 123 -1.09 4.75 17.50
CA LYS A 123 -2.53 5.07 17.46
C LYS A 123 -2.86 6.03 16.30
N PRO A 124 -3.75 5.67 15.36
CA PRO A 124 -4.26 6.62 14.37
C PRO A 124 -4.98 7.80 15.04
N PRO A 125 -4.85 9.04 14.53
CA PRO A 125 -5.43 10.23 15.14
C PRO A 125 -6.96 10.27 15.03
N PHE A 126 -7.54 9.51 14.11
CA PHE A 126 -8.98 9.36 13.89
C PHE A 126 -9.26 7.95 13.33
N ASP A 127 -10.50 7.48 13.48
CA ASP A 127 -10.94 6.23 12.83
C ASP A 127 -11.43 6.54 11.41
N ILE A 128 -10.91 5.81 10.43
CA ILE A 128 -11.37 5.89 9.04
C ILE A 128 -12.49 4.87 8.88
N ASN A 129 -13.70 5.32 8.57
CA ASN A 129 -14.82 4.42 8.36
C ASN A 129 -14.64 3.63 7.05
N LEU A 130 -14.34 2.33 7.18
CA LEU A 130 -14.12 1.41 6.05
C LEU A 130 -15.39 0.68 5.60
N ALA A 131 -16.57 1.17 5.96
CA ALA A 131 -17.83 0.61 5.49
C ALA A 131 -17.89 0.63 3.96
N LYS A 132 -18.29 -0.51 3.38
CA LYS A 132 -18.44 -0.70 1.93
C LYS A 132 -19.76 -0.10 1.43
N PHE A 133 -19.95 -0.06 0.11
CA PHE A 133 -21.14 0.46 -0.57
C PHE A 133 -21.34 1.97 -0.40
N ARG A 134 -20.25 2.72 -0.19
CA ARG A 134 -20.21 4.18 -0.11
C ARG A 134 -18.86 4.71 -0.61
N THR A 135 -18.83 5.97 -1.02
CA THR A 135 -17.63 6.60 -1.62
C THR A 135 -16.99 7.67 -0.74
N ASP A 136 -17.46 7.80 0.50
CA ASP A 136 -16.96 8.71 1.53
C ASP A 136 -16.86 7.92 2.85
N PRO A 137 -15.86 8.10 3.71
CA PRO A 137 -14.68 8.95 3.52
C PRO A 137 -13.63 8.30 2.61
N VAL A 138 -13.93 7.14 1.99
CA VAL A 138 -13.02 6.41 1.11
C VAL A 138 -13.66 6.22 -0.27
N PHE A 139 -13.01 6.71 -1.31
CA PHE A 139 -13.31 6.40 -2.70
C PHE A 139 -12.31 5.36 -3.20
N ASP A 140 -12.71 4.09 -3.19
CA ASP A 140 -11.92 2.99 -3.74
C ASP A 140 -12.27 2.79 -5.22
N THR A 141 -11.34 3.14 -6.10
CA THR A 141 -11.56 3.12 -7.56
C THR A 141 -11.91 1.73 -8.09
N MET A 142 -11.32 0.66 -7.54
CA MET A 142 -11.64 -0.71 -7.93
C MET A 142 -13.07 -1.08 -7.51
N SER A 143 -13.45 -0.73 -6.28
CA SER A 143 -14.78 -1.02 -5.74
C SER A 143 -15.86 -0.24 -6.47
N VAL A 144 -15.64 1.05 -6.75
CA VAL A 144 -16.59 1.88 -7.49
C VAL A 144 -16.71 1.42 -8.94
N TRP A 145 -15.59 1.15 -9.62
CA TRP A 145 -15.59 0.67 -11.01
C TRP A 145 -16.36 -0.64 -11.17
N SER A 146 -16.16 -1.57 -10.24
CA SER A 146 -16.81 -2.87 -10.24
C SER A 146 -18.27 -2.82 -9.78
N ASN A 147 -18.79 -1.64 -9.41
CA ASN A 147 -20.07 -1.50 -8.71
C ASN A 147 -20.19 -2.45 -7.51
N TRP A 148 -19.08 -2.57 -6.74
CA TRP A 148 -18.96 -3.42 -5.57
C TRP A 148 -19.02 -4.94 -5.82
N GLU A 149 -19.09 -5.36 -7.09
CA GLU A 149 -19.18 -6.77 -7.48
C GLU A 149 -17.80 -7.41 -7.68
N MET A 150 -17.63 -8.66 -7.23
CA MET A 150 -16.34 -9.35 -7.37
C MET A 150 -15.92 -9.55 -8.84
N ARG A 151 -16.88 -9.83 -9.73
CA ARG A 151 -16.60 -10.14 -11.14
C ARG A 151 -16.13 -8.93 -11.96
N GLY A 152 -16.38 -7.70 -11.48
CA GLY A 152 -16.03 -6.47 -12.19
C GLY A 152 -14.70 -5.84 -11.74
N ARG A 153 -13.99 -6.46 -10.79
CA ARG A 153 -12.73 -5.93 -10.26
C ARG A 153 -11.63 -6.00 -11.31
N VAL A 154 -10.89 -4.90 -11.45
CA VAL A 154 -9.79 -4.75 -12.41
C VAL A 154 -8.56 -4.21 -11.71
N LYS A 155 -7.38 -4.61 -12.19
CA LYS A 155 -6.11 -4.04 -11.72
C LYS A 155 -5.98 -2.58 -12.17
N LEU A 156 -5.17 -1.81 -11.43
CA LEU A 156 -4.97 -0.38 -11.68
C LEU A 156 -4.47 -0.10 -13.10
N ASP A 157 -3.55 -0.93 -13.60
CA ASP A 157 -3.00 -0.80 -14.95
C ASP A 157 -4.06 -1.01 -16.05
N VAL A 158 -4.97 -1.94 -15.85
CA VAL A 158 -6.10 -2.19 -16.76
C VAL A 158 -7.07 -0.99 -16.72
N LEU A 159 -7.40 -0.52 -15.52
CA LEU A 159 -8.30 0.62 -15.35
C LEU A 159 -7.73 1.89 -16.02
N ALA A 160 -6.44 2.17 -15.81
CA ALA A 160 -5.73 3.31 -16.39
C ALA A 160 -5.77 3.28 -17.93
N ARG A 161 -5.53 2.11 -18.54
CA ARG A 161 -5.61 1.94 -20.01
C ARG A 161 -7.02 2.16 -20.53
N VAL A 162 -8.04 1.62 -19.86
CA VAL A 162 -9.45 1.79 -20.26
C VAL A 162 -9.88 3.26 -20.18
N LEU A 163 -9.39 3.98 -19.17
CA LEU A 163 -9.70 5.39 -18.95
C LEU A 163 -8.79 6.35 -19.73
N ASN A 164 -7.88 5.84 -20.57
CA ASN A 164 -6.89 6.62 -21.33
C ASN A 164 -6.15 7.63 -20.44
N THR A 165 -5.63 7.14 -19.30
CA THR A 165 -4.74 7.91 -18.43
C THR A 165 -3.30 7.49 -18.63
N GLU A 166 -2.37 8.28 -18.11
CA GLU A 166 -0.99 7.84 -17.93
C GLU A 166 -0.94 6.50 -17.18
N THR A 167 -0.02 5.64 -17.59
CA THR A 167 0.20 4.32 -17.02
C THR A 167 1.59 4.24 -16.42
N LYS A 168 1.78 3.36 -15.44
CA LYS A 168 3.11 3.06 -14.89
C LYS A 168 3.98 2.24 -15.84
N SER A 169 5.29 2.39 -15.69
CA SER A 169 6.30 1.47 -16.22
C SER A 169 6.75 0.52 -15.10
N GLY A 170 6.11 -0.63 -14.92
CA GLY A 170 6.53 -1.63 -13.92
C GLY A 170 5.40 -2.50 -13.36
N SER A 171 5.75 -3.55 -12.62
CA SER A 171 4.80 -4.43 -11.93
C SER A 171 5.18 -4.64 -10.46
N GLY A 172 4.22 -4.57 -9.54
CA GLY A 172 4.43 -4.77 -8.10
C GLY A 172 4.98 -6.15 -7.70
N LYS A 173 5.07 -7.11 -8.64
CA LYS A 173 5.74 -8.40 -8.45
C LYS A 173 7.25 -8.25 -8.16
N GLN A 174 7.81 -7.05 -8.29
CA GLN A 174 9.22 -6.75 -8.07
C GLN A 174 9.52 -6.18 -6.68
N VAL A 175 8.51 -5.86 -5.85
CA VAL A 175 8.75 -5.13 -4.59
C VAL A 175 9.59 -5.95 -3.59
N ALA A 176 9.33 -7.25 -3.48
CA ALA A 176 10.15 -8.13 -2.64
C ALA A 176 11.61 -8.19 -3.11
N ASP A 177 11.84 -8.36 -4.42
CA ASP A 177 13.18 -8.42 -5.01
C ASP A 177 13.92 -7.08 -4.86
N MET A 178 13.23 -5.97 -5.13
CA MET A 178 13.75 -4.61 -4.97
C MET A 178 14.12 -4.35 -3.51
N TRP A 179 13.27 -4.78 -2.57
CA TRP A 179 13.52 -4.63 -1.14
C TRP A 179 14.75 -5.42 -0.71
N SER A 180 14.87 -6.68 -1.13
CA SER A 180 16.05 -7.51 -0.88
C SER A 180 17.32 -6.95 -1.52
N ALA A 181 17.20 -6.23 -2.64
CA ALA A 181 18.29 -5.54 -3.30
C ALA A 181 18.63 -4.15 -2.70
N GLY A 182 17.92 -3.71 -1.64
CA GLY A 182 18.13 -2.41 -0.99
C GLY A 182 17.60 -1.21 -1.79
N GLN A 183 16.70 -1.45 -2.75
CA GLN A 183 16.15 -0.43 -3.66
C GLN A 183 14.92 0.27 -3.07
N GLY A 184 15.01 0.71 -1.81
CA GLY A 184 13.91 1.32 -1.08
C GLY A 184 13.41 2.63 -1.72
N LYS A 185 14.33 3.41 -2.28
CA LYS A 185 14.00 4.67 -2.97
C LYS A 185 13.17 4.42 -4.24
N GLU A 186 13.55 3.42 -5.02
CA GLU A 186 12.84 3.02 -6.23
C GLU A 186 11.44 2.48 -5.91
N ILE A 187 11.28 1.75 -4.80
CA ILE A 187 9.97 1.35 -4.26
C ILE A 187 9.13 2.60 -3.93
N ALA A 188 9.72 3.59 -3.27
CA ALA A 188 9.02 4.84 -2.93
C ALA A 188 8.58 5.64 -4.16
N GLU A 189 9.43 5.73 -5.18
CA GLU A 189 9.10 6.38 -6.46
C GLU A 189 7.99 5.63 -7.21
N TYR A 190 8.04 4.30 -7.19
CA TYR A 190 7.01 3.43 -7.77
C TYR A 190 5.66 3.58 -7.05
N CYS A 191 5.65 3.60 -5.71
CA CYS A 191 4.43 3.77 -4.91
C CYS A 191 3.79 5.15 -5.17
N LEU A 192 4.59 6.22 -5.30
CA LEU A 192 4.06 7.54 -5.71
C LEU A 192 3.49 7.54 -7.13
N GLN A 193 4.07 6.75 -8.04
CA GLN A 193 3.51 6.58 -9.39
C GLN A 193 2.17 5.85 -9.34
N ASP A 194 2.02 4.81 -8.50
CA ASP A 194 0.75 4.11 -8.30
C ASP A 194 -0.31 5.02 -7.65
N CYS A 195 0.09 5.88 -6.71
CA CYS A 195 -0.78 6.94 -6.21
C CYS A 195 -1.22 7.89 -7.34
N TYR A 196 -0.31 8.29 -8.23
CA TYR A 196 -0.66 9.18 -9.35
C TYR A 196 -1.62 8.51 -10.34
N VAL A 197 -1.38 7.26 -10.72
CA VAL A 197 -2.27 6.53 -11.63
C VAL A 197 -3.65 6.34 -10.99
N THR A 198 -3.70 6.09 -9.68
CA THR A 198 -4.96 6.05 -8.90
C THR A 198 -5.70 7.37 -8.94
N TYR A 199 -5.00 8.49 -8.74
CA TYR A 199 -5.55 9.85 -8.89
C TYR A 199 -6.10 10.09 -10.30
N ALA A 200 -5.37 9.67 -11.33
CA ALA A 200 -5.75 9.88 -12.72
C ALA A 200 -7.02 9.10 -13.07
N CYS A 201 -7.11 7.84 -12.62
CA CYS A 201 -8.32 7.02 -12.74
C CYS A 201 -9.50 7.67 -12.01
N TYR A 202 -9.31 8.08 -10.76
CA TYR A 202 -10.33 8.79 -9.98
C TYR A 202 -10.84 10.06 -10.68
N SER A 203 -9.94 10.84 -11.28
CA SER A 203 -10.28 12.06 -12.01
C SER A 203 -11.19 11.75 -13.20
N ARG A 204 -10.83 10.75 -14.02
CA ARG A 204 -11.65 10.29 -15.15
C ARG A 204 -13.00 9.73 -14.71
N MET A 205 -13.03 8.92 -13.65
CA MET A 205 -14.28 8.39 -13.06
C MET A 205 -15.18 9.49 -12.51
N SER A 206 -14.60 10.65 -12.17
CA SER A 206 -15.31 11.85 -11.74
C SER A 206 -15.56 12.86 -12.87
N TYR A 207 -15.37 12.45 -14.13
CA TYR A 207 -15.52 13.27 -15.33
C TYR A 207 -14.63 14.53 -15.36
N ARG A 208 -13.41 14.42 -14.85
CA ARG A 208 -12.39 15.48 -14.85
C ARG A 208 -11.16 15.01 -15.63
N GLU A 209 -10.47 15.96 -16.26
CA GLU A 209 -9.15 15.69 -16.82
C GLU A 209 -8.12 15.67 -15.68
N PRO A 210 -7.28 14.63 -15.56
CA PRO A 210 -6.19 14.65 -14.62
C PRO A 210 -5.12 15.66 -15.03
N MET A 211 -4.49 16.28 -14.03
CA MET A 211 -3.24 17.01 -14.25
C MET A 211 -2.11 16.04 -14.59
N PRO A 212 -1.16 16.41 -15.47
CA PRO A 212 -0.02 15.55 -15.81
C PRO A 212 0.83 15.15 -14.61
N SER A 213 1.47 13.98 -14.68
CA SER A 213 2.30 13.46 -13.57
C SER A 213 3.42 14.42 -13.20
N GLU A 214 4.02 15.11 -14.17
CA GLU A 214 5.11 16.06 -13.93
C GLU A 214 4.68 17.23 -13.05
N ARG A 215 3.38 17.59 -13.08
CA ARG A 215 2.81 18.63 -12.21
C ARG A 215 2.46 18.09 -10.83
N VAL A 216 1.81 16.93 -10.77
CA VAL A 216 1.36 16.33 -9.49
C VAL A 216 2.54 15.86 -8.65
N LEU A 217 3.57 15.32 -9.32
CA LEU A 217 4.77 14.76 -8.73
C LEU A 217 5.98 15.72 -8.81
N ALA A 218 5.76 17.01 -9.09
CA ALA A 218 6.84 17.99 -9.26
C ALA A 218 7.76 18.13 -8.03
N LYS A 219 7.19 17.93 -6.84
CA LYS A 219 7.87 18.09 -5.55
C LYS A 219 7.64 16.84 -4.70
N LYS A 220 8.35 15.77 -5.04
CA LYS A 220 8.37 14.54 -4.25
C LYS A 220 9.24 14.74 -3.01
N ASP A 221 8.71 14.38 -1.85
CA ASP A 221 9.47 14.20 -0.62
C ASP A 221 9.60 12.71 -0.33
N LEU A 222 10.81 12.18 -0.41
CA LEU A 222 11.10 10.76 -0.18
C LEU A 222 11.83 10.66 1.17
N ILE A 223 11.12 10.15 2.18
CA ILE A 223 11.58 10.13 3.56
C ILE A 223 11.99 8.70 3.93
N GLU A 224 13.30 8.49 4.04
CA GLU A 224 13.88 7.19 4.44
C GLU A 224 13.91 7.04 5.96
N LEU A 225 13.36 5.93 6.46
CA LEU A 225 13.17 5.61 7.87
C LEU A 225 13.69 4.21 8.15
N ASN A 226 15.01 4.11 8.33
CA ASN A 226 15.66 2.86 8.71
C ASN A 226 15.89 2.81 10.22
N ASP A 227 15.95 1.60 10.77
CA ASP A 227 16.41 1.41 12.13
C ASP A 227 17.83 1.98 12.26
N GLN A 228 18.06 2.83 13.26
CA GLN A 228 19.41 3.22 13.58
C GLN A 228 20.15 1.96 14.01
N ALA A 229 21.25 1.62 13.33
CA ALA A 229 22.17 0.61 13.83
C ALA A 229 22.60 1.08 15.22
N PHE A 230 22.13 0.40 16.27
CA PHE A 230 22.68 0.57 17.60
C PHE A 230 24.15 0.11 17.50
N GLY A 231 25.06 1.09 17.42
CA GLY A 231 26.50 0.87 17.53
C GLY A 231 26.92 0.49 18.93
#